data_AF-A0A959FWW0-F1
#
_entry.id   AF-A0A959FWW0-F1
#
_cell.length_a   1.000
_cell.length_b   1.000
_cell.length_c   1.000
_cell.angle_alpha   90.00
_cell.angle_beta   90.00
_cell.angle_gamma   90.00
#
_symmetry.space_group_name_H-M   'P 1'
#
loop_
_entity.id
_entity.type
_entity.pdbx_description
1 polymer ?
#
loop_
_entity_poly.entity_id
_entity_poly.type
_entity_poly.pdbx_seq_one_letter_code
_entity_poly.pdbx_strand_id
1 'polypeptide(L)'
;MPTRSIVNTFDVYTVTGDVLPLEGEAIEDGIDFLYPSLSEVGEEKVTQFTFTKDNSNIAEVLGSGPVAIDYDVDAITNPDTLTDIRGFITDESRYTVNVEVELPIYGRASGFAAIDTFEVDFSNYEGSQEAEFKLISENEMPLDIGLQLYFYDEYGEVVDSLFSVDTPIIAAAPVDGEGNTTDITTKIEYINFDAARFEALKTARKIVVFAAFSTYDGGVPSVKVYADQKINLKMGVILKQAQ
;
A
#
# COMPACT_ATOMS: atom_id res chain seq x y z
N MET A 1 13.10 32.59 20.87
CA MET A 1 12.15 33.61 21.41
C MET A 1 10.72 33.22 21.00
N PRO A 2 9.65 33.83 21.54
CA PRO A 2 8.28 33.46 21.16
C PRO A 2 8.11 33.57 19.65
N THR A 3 7.60 32.52 19.01
CA THR A 3 7.39 32.48 17.56
C THR A 3 6.17 31.60 17.30
N ARG A 4 5.27 32.07 16.44
CA ARG A 4 4.06 31.34 16.00
C ARG A 4 4.10 31.14 14.50
N SER A 5 3.68 29.97 14.02
CA SER A 5 3.49 29.77 12.58
C SER A 5 2.25 30.49 12.07
N ILE A 6 2.27 30.92 10.81
CA ILE A 6 1.08 31.35 10.09
C ILE A 6 1.00 30.52 8.82
N VAL A 7 -0.09 29.79 8.66
CA VAL A 7 -0.33 28.98 7.49
C VAL A 7 -1.14 29.81 6.50
N ASN A 8 -0.50 30.31 5.44
CA ASN A 8 -1.16 31.09 4.40
C ASN A 8 -1.86 30.18 3.39
N THR A 9 -1.26 29.02 3.09
CA THR A 9 -1.79 28.03 2.17
C THR A 9 -1.34 26.64 2.62
N PHE A 10 -2.24 25.67 2.57
CA PHE A 10 -1.92 24.27 2.73
C PHE A 10 -2.93 23.45 1.93
N ASP A 11 -2.68 23.34 0.63
CA ASP A 11 -3.59 22.74 -0.33
C ASP A 11 -3.09 21.39 -0.82
N VAL A 12 -4.01 20.45 -1.02
CA VAL A 12 -3.73 19.13 -1.56
C VAL A 12 -4.43 18.96 -2.89
N TYR A 13 -3.63 18.61 -3.89
CA TYR A 13 -4.09 18.31 -5.24
C TYR A 13 -4.35 16.82 -5.36
N THR A 14 -5.51 16.45 -5.89
CA THR A 14 -5.95 15.06 -5.97
C THR A 14 -5.72 14.46 -7.36
N VAL A 15 -5.77 13.13 -7.46
CA VAL A 15 -5.76 12.41 -8.76
C VAL A 15 -6.95 12.77 -9.65
N THR A 16 -8.05 13.26 -9.08
CA THR A 16 -9.24 13.71 -9.82
C THR A 16 -9.13 15.15 -10.33
N GLY A 17 -8.08 15.88 -9.93
CA GLY A 17 -7.84 17.28 -10.28
C GLY A 17 -8.53 18.28 -9.34
N ASP A 18 -9.07 17.80 -8.23
CA ASP A 18 -9.64 18.66 -7.18
C ASP A 18 -8.52 19.25 -6.31
N VAL A 19 -8.83 20.37 -5.65
CA VAL A 19 -7.95 21.01 -4.68
C VAL A 19 -8.68 21.05 -3.34
N LEU A 20 -8.10 20.41 -2.33
CA LEU A 20 -8.66 20.30 -1.00
C LEU A 20 -7.72 21.00 0.00
N PRO A 21 -8.15 22.07 0.68
CA PRO A 21 -7.36 22.69 1.73
C PRO A 21 -7.30 21.77 2.96
N LEU A 22 -6.15 21.71 3.61
CA LEU A 22 -6.03 21.13 4.94
C LEU A 22 -6.65 22.10 5.95
N GLU A 23 -7.59 21.60 6.73
CA GLU A 23 -8.33 22.36 7.74
C GLU A 23 -7.99 21.84 9.13
N GLY A 24 -7.99 22.73 10.12
CA GLY A 24 -7.77 22.39 11.53
C GLY A 24 -7.33 23.59 12.36
N GLU A 25 -7.44 23.49 13.67
CA GLU A 25 -7.12 24.58 14.61
C GLU A 25 -5.68 25.10 14.40
N ALA A 26 -4.71 24.22 14.17
CA ALA A 26 -3.33 24.61 13.91
C ALA A 26 -3.09 25.28 12.54
N ILE A 27 -4.03 25.15 11.59
CA ILE A 27 -4.00 25.89 10.32
C ILE A 27 -4.56 27.30 10.55
N GLU A 28 -5.66 27.42 11.30
CA GLU A 28 -6.33 28.69 11.58
C GLU A 28 -5.57 29.58 12.57
N ASP A 29 -5.18 29.02 13.71
CA ASP A 29 -4.56 29.74 14.82
C ASP A 29 -3.03 29.71 14.76
N GLY A 30 -2.46 28.77 13.99
CA GLY A 30 -1.03 28.52 13.93
C GLY A 30 -0.50 27.71 15.11
N ILE A 31 0.80 27.41 15.06
CA ILE A 31 1.50 26.58 16.04
C ILE A 31 2.51 27.46 16.77
N ASP A 32 2.40 27.53 18.10
CA ASP A 32 3.39 28.18 18.94
C ASP A 32 4.62 27.28 19.14
N PHE A 33 5.77 27.75 18.68
CA PHE A 33 7.02 27.02 18.85
C PHE A 33 7.58 27.25 20.26
N LEU A 34 7.91 26.17 20.96
CA LEU A 34 8.76 26.21 22.15
C LEU A 34 10.12 26.81 21.80
N TYR A 35 10.67 27.60 22.72
CA TYR A 35 11.94 28.30 22.53
C TYR A 35 12.76 28.33 23.83
N PRO A 36 14.10 28.35 23.74
CA PRO A 36 14.95 28.48 24.91
C PRO A 36 14.84 29.88 25.52
N SER A 37 14.85 29.94 26.86
CA SER A 37 14.97 31.17 27.63
C SER A 37 16.44 31.67 27.67
N LEU A 38 16.66 32.89 28.17
CA LEU A 38 18.02 33.45 28.32
C LEU A 38 18.94 32.61 29.22
N SER A 39 18.40 31.78 30.10
CA SER A 39 19.16 30.84 30.92
C SER A 39 19.48 29.52 30.21
N GLU A 40 18.92 29.30 29.02
CA GLU A 40 19.02 28.07 28.22
C GLU A 40 19.71 28.35 26.88
N VAL A 41 20.61 29.33 26.83
CA VAL A 41 21.38 29.65 25.61
C VAL A 41 22.23 28.43 25.22
N GLY A 42 22.08 28.00 23.96
CA GLY A 42 22.73 26.79 23.43
C GLY A 42 21.84 25.54 23.49
N GLU A 43 20.69 25.60 24.18
CA GLU A 43 19.73 24.50 24.21
C GLU A 43 18.78 24.53 23.01
N GLU A 44 18.38 23.35 22.56
CA GLU A 44 17.38 23.17 21.51
C GLU A 44 16.01 22.85 22.13
N LYS A 45 14.95 23.41 21.56
CA LYS A 45 13.56 23.09 21.92
C LYS A 45 12.85 22.54 20.70
N VAL A 46 12.07 21.49 20.90
CA VAL A 46 11.31 20.82 19.85
C VAL A 46 9.83 20.96 20.15
N THR A 47 9.07 21.37 19.14
CA THR A 47 7.60 21.39 19.17
C THR A 47 7.11 20.35 18.20
N GLN A 48 6.17 19.52 18.63
CA GLN A 48 5.53 18.52 17.78
C GLN A 48 4.03 18.79 17.75
N PHE A 49 3.48 18.87 16.54
CA PHE A 49 2.04 18.93 16.32
C PHE A 49 1.68 17.85 15.31
N THR A 50 0.60 17.12 15.58
CA THR A 50 0.13 16.03 14.72
C THR A 50 -1.29 16.32 14.25
N PHE A 51 -1.48 16.39 12.95
CA PHE A 51 -2.81 16.38 12.35
C PHE A 51 -3.39 14.97 12.41
N THR A 52 -4.55 14.83 13.03
CA THR A 52 -5.32 13.59 13.16
C THR A 52 -6.73 13.82 12.62
N LYS A 53 -7.46 12.72 12.37
CA LYS A 53 -8.88 12.79 11.99
C LYS A 53 -9.78 13.53 12.99
N ASP A 54 -9.29 13.73 14.22
CA ASP A 54 -10.07 14.32 15.31
C ASP A 54 -9.82 15.83 15.44
N ASN A 55 -8.73 16.36 14.87
CA ASN A 55 -8.38 17.79 14.92
C ASN A 55 -8.22 18.44 13.53
N SER A 56 -8.52 17.70 12.46
CA SER A 56 -8.38 18.16 11.08
C SER A 56 -9.19 17.32 10.10
N ASN A 57 -9.29 17.79 8.85
CA ASN A 57 -9.86 17.02 7.74
C ASN A 57 -8.84 16.08 7.05
N ILE A 58 -7.70 15.75 7.71
CA ILE A 58 -6.61 14.99 7.09
C ILE A 58 -7.05 13.63 6.50
N ALA A 59 -8.06 12.98 7.07
CA ALA A 59 -8.60 11.72 6.57
C ALA A 59 -9.29 11.86 5.20
N GLU A 60 -9.99 12.97 4.97
CA GLU A 60 -10.61 13.28 3.68
C GLU A 60 -9.54 13.62 2.64
N VAL A 61 -8.62 14.51 3.03
CA VAL A 61 -7.50 14.97 2.20
C VAL A 61 -6.66 13.78 1.71
N LEU A 62 -6.23 12.89 2.61
CA LEU A 62 -5.44 11.71 2.23
C LEU A 62 -6.27 10.64 1.51
N GLY A 63 -7.56 10.52 1.85
CA GLY A 63 -8.49 9.59 1.19
C GLY A 63 -8.83 9.97 -0.26
N SER A 64 -8.60 11.22 -0.66
CA SER A 64 -8.88 11.72 -2.01
C SER A 64 -7.85 11.30 -3.08
N GLY A 65 -6.79 10.59 -2.69
CA GLY A 65 -5.68 10.24 -3.58
C GLY A 65 -4.81 11.45 -3.90
N PRO A 66 -4.02 11.95 -2.93
CA PRO A 66 -3.17 13.12 -3.12
C PRO A 66 -2.04 12.85 -4.13
N VAL A 67 -1.78 13.81 -5.02
CA VAL A 67 -0.66 13.79 -5.97
C VAL A 67 0.40 14.85 -5.68
N ALA A 68 0.00 15.97 -5.06
CA ALA A 68 0.89 17.05 -4.67
C ALA A 68 0.33 17.82 -3.46
N ILE A 69 1.24 18.44 -2.72
CA ILE A 69 0.92 19.35 -1.61
C ILE A 69 1.57 20.70 -1.93
N ASP A 70 0.79 21.76 -1.86
CA ASP A 70 1.25 23.15 -1.94
C ASP A 70 1.09 23.79 -0.56
N TYR A 71 2.17 24.37 -0.05
CA TYR A 71 2.19 24.91 1.30
C TYR A 71 2.97 26.22 1.35
N ASP A 72 2.43 27.18 2.10
CA ASP A 72 3.08 28.44 2.44
C ASP A 72 2.89 28.69 3.94
N VAL A 73 4.00 28.60 4.68
CA VAL A 73 4.02 28.70 6.14
C VAL A 73 5.07 29.70 6.56
N ASP A 74 4.61 30.81 7.14
CA ASP A 74 5.43 31.85 7.73
C ASP A 74 5.66 31.58 9.23
N ALA A 75 6.68 32.23 9.80
CA ALA A 75 6.93 32.23 11.22
C ALA A 75 7.01 33.67 11.74
N ILE A 76 6.01 34.09 12.52
CA ILE A 76 5.99 35.41 13.15
C ILE A 76 6.68 35.33 14.50
N THR A 77 7.73 36.12 14.62
CA THR A 77 8.46 36.30 15.87
C THR A 77 7.77 37.33 16.76
N ASN A 78 7.62 37.01 18.04
CA ASN A 78 6.90 37.77 19.06
C ASN A 78 5.45 38.14 18.64
N PRO A 79 4.61 37.15 18.31
CA PRO A 79 3.28 37.37 17.73
C PRO A 79 2.37 38.19 18.66
N ASP A 80 2.44 37.96 19.97
CA ASP A 80 1.59 38.63 20.95
C ASP A 80 2.21 39.95 21.48
N THR A 81 3.28 40.44 20.83
CA THR A 81 3.98 41.69 21.17
C THR A 81 4.36 41.75 22.66
N LEU A 82 4.86 40.64 23.20
CA LEU A 82 5.18 40.50 24.62
C LEU A 82 6.41 41.36 24.96
N THR A 83 6.22 42.38 25.79
CA THR A 83 7.29 43.31 26.19
C THR A 83 8.12 42.80 27.36
N ASP A 84 7.58 41.84 28.12
CA ASP A 84 8.21 41.31 29.34
C ASP A 84 9.19 40.17 29.05
N ILE A 85 9.18 39.63 27.82
CA ILE A 85 10.07 38.56 27.38
C ILE A 85 11.17 39.16 26.50
N ARG A 86 12.42 39.04 26.95
CA ARG A 86 13.59 39.38 26.13
C ARG A 86 14.01 38.15 25.33
N GLY A 87 13.75 38.19 24.03
CA GLY A 87 14.30 37.23 23.07
C GLY A 87 15.79 37.43 22.82
N PHE A 88 16.48 36.37 22.38
CA PHE A 88 17.85 36.41 21.88
C PHE A 88 17.96 35.61 20.57
N ILE A 89 18.94 35.98 19.74
CA ILE A 89 19.37 35.27 18.53
C ILE A 89 20.90 35.28 18.53
N THR A 90 21.49 34.12 18.29
CA THR A 90 22.92 33.92 18.07
C THR A 90 23.20 33.58 16.62
N ASP A 91 24.46 33.56 16.21
CA ASP A 91 24.92 33.09 14.90
C ASP A 91 24.63 31.59 14.66
N GLU A 92 24.43 30.81 15.71
CA GLU A 92 24.05 29.38 15.65
C GLU A 92 22.53 29.14 15.69
N SER A 93 21.73 30.18 15.89
CA SER A 93 20.27 30.05 16.01
C SER A 93 19.65 29.66 14.67
N ARG A 94 18.91 28.55 14.65
CA ARG A 94 18.24 28.02 13.46
C ARG A 94 16.85 27.48 13.79
N TYR A 95 15.95 27.56 12.82
CA TYR A 95 14.69 26.82 12.82
C TYR A 95 14.79 25.68 11.81
N THR A 96 14.50 24.46 12.25
CA THR A 96 14.41 23.30 11.38
C THR A 96 12.98 22.77 11.47
N VAL A 97 12.30 22.72 10.33
CA VAL A 97 10.96 22.14 10.20
C VAL A 97 11.11 20.81 9.48
N ASN A 98 10.64 19.73 10.12
CA ASN A 98 10.55 18.42 9.52
C ASN A 98 9.07 18.04 9.42
N VAL A 99 8.65 17.62 8.24
CA VAL A 99 7.29 17.13 7.99
C VAL A 99 7.37 15.64 7.73
N GLU A 100 6.57 14.88 8.47
CA GLU A 100 6.44 13.43 8.32
C GLU A 100 4.97 13.11 8.05
N VAL A 101 4.74 12.21 7.09
CA VAL A 101 3.39 11.76 6.72
C VAL A 101 3.34 10.26 6.92
N GLU A 102 2.47 9.82 7.82
CA GLU A 102 2.15 8.40 8.01
C GLU A 102 0.81 8.13 7.31
N LEU A 103 0.83 7.31 6.25
CA LEU A 103 -0.38 6.88 5.55
C LEU A 103 -0.73 5.45 5.95
N PRO A 104 -1.65 5.25 6.92
CA PRO A 104 -2.16 3.92 7.20
C PRO A 104 -3.06 3.46 6.05
N ILE A 105 -2.75 2.32 5.44
CA ILE A 105 -3.65 1.67 4.49
C ILE A 105 -4.74 0.98 5.30
N TYR A 106 -5.82 1.70 5.58
CA TYR A 106 -7.01 1.19 6.27
C TYR A 106 -8.26 1.39 5.42
N GLY A 107 -8.85 0.29 4.93
CA GLY A 107 -9.99 0.42 4.03
C GLY A 107 -10.55 -0.91 3.54
N ARG A 108 -11.37 -0.81 2.49
CA ARG A 108 -12.05 -1.93 1.83
C ARG A 108 -11.76 -1.82 0.35
N ALA A 109 -11.43 -2.93 -0.29
CA ALA A 109 -11.14 -2.98 -1.72
C ALA A 109 -11.88 -4.15 -2.37
N SER A 110 -12.36 -3.95 -3.59
CA SER A 110 -12.95 -4.97 -4.43
C SER A 110 -12.70 -4.63 -5.90
N GLY A 111 -12.35 -5.63 -6.70
CA GLY A 111 -12.28 -5.50 -8.16
C GLY A 111 -10.99 -4.85 -8.69
N PHE A 112 -9.93 -4.82 -7.90
CA PHE A 112 -8.61 -4.45 -8.42
C PHE A 112 -8.01 -5.63 -9.18
N ALA A 113 -7.54 -5.40 -10.41
CA ALA A 113 -6.90 -6.42 -11.23
C ALA A 113 -5.44 -6.07 -11.49
N ALA A 114 -4.55 -7.03 -11.32
CA ALA A 114 -3.16 -6.96 -11.77
C ALA A 114 -2.95 -8.00 -12.87
N ILE A 115 -2.23 -7.61 -13.92
CA ILE A 115 -1.90 -8.48 -15.05
C ILE A 115 -0.39 -8.50 -15.20
N ASP A 116 0.19 -9.70 -15.26
CA ASP A 116 1.61 -9.90 -15.51
C ASP A 116 1.84 -11.00 -16.55
N THR A 117 2.99 -11.01 -17.22
CA THR A 117 3.31 -11.96 -18.30
C THR A 117 4.69 -12.58 -18.12
N PHE A 118 4.77 -13.90 -18.21
CA PHE A 118 6.00 -14.69 -18.10
C PHE A 118 6.23 -15.50 -19.37
N GLU A 119 7.49 -15.67 -19.77
CA GLU A 119 7.86 -16.60 -20.84
C GLU A 119 8.00 -18.02 -20.30
N VAL A 120 7.53 -19.00 -21.08
CA VAL A 120 7.60 -20.43 -20.74
C VAL A 120 7.91 -21.28 -21.98
N ASP A 121 8.52 -22.44 -21.77
CA ASP A 121 8.73 -23.42 -22.83
C ASP A 121 8.56 -24.84 -22.29
N PHE A 122 7.50 -25.51 -22.74
CA PHE A 122 7.21 -26.90 -22.39
C PHE A 122 7.56 -27.89 -23.51
N SER A 123 8.13 -27.43 -24.63
CA SER A 123 8.37 -28.25 -25.82
C SER A 123 9.37 -29.39 -25.60
N ASN A 124 10.28 -29.24 -24.64
CA ASN A 124 11.35 -30.20 -24.36
C ASN A 124 10.93 -31.41 -23.51
N TYR A 125 9.67 -31.48 -23.06
CA TYR A 125 9.16 -32.56 -22.22
C TYR A 125 8.55 -33.71 -23.04
N GLU A 126 9.36 -34.35 -23.88
CA GLU A 126 8.96 -35.53 -24.65
C GLU A 126 8.71 -36.74 -23.73
N GLY A 127 7.58 -37.43 -23.92
CA GLY A 127 7.21 -38.65 -23.18
C GLY A 127 6.43 -38.45 -21.86
N SER A 128 6.27 -37.22 -21.39
CA SER A 128 5.38 -36.90 -20.27
C SER A 128 3.94 -36.80 -20.78
N GLN A 129 3.05 -37.62 -20.22
CA GLN A 129 1.64 -37.64 -20.61
C GLN A 129 0.77 -36.79 -19.69
N GLU A 130 1.17 -36.47 -18.46
CA GLU A 130 0.32 -35.67 -17.57
C GLU A 130 1.18 -34.71 -16.76
N ALA A 131 0.58 -33.60 -16.35
CA ALA A 131 1.19 -32.64 -15.44
C ALA A 131 0.27 -32.36 -14.25
N GLU A 132 0.87 -32.21 -13.08
CA GLU A 132 0.17 -31.76 -11.88
C GLU A 132 0.87 -30.49 -11.41
N PHE A 133 0.18 -29.37 -11.49
CA PHE A 133 0.65 -28.11 -10.94
C PHE A 133 0.33 -28.07 -9.46
N LYS A 134 1.34 -27.75 -8.65
CA LYS A 134 1.19 -27.52 -7.22
C LYS A 134 1.40 -26.04 -6.95
N LEU A 135 0.37 -25.38 -6.47
CA LEU A 135 0.46 -23.99 -6.00
C LEU A 135 0.44 -23.99 -4.48
N ILE A 136 1.33 -23.22 -3.88
CA ILE A 136 1.39 -22.95 -2.45
C ILE A 136 1.37 -21.44 -2.29
N SER A 137 0.35 -20.92 -1.61
CA SER A 137 0.26 -19.52 -1.24
C SER A 137 0.37 -19.36 0.27
N GLU A 138 1.12 -18.36 0.72
CA GLU A 138 1.20 -17.93 2.11
C GLU A 138 0.88 -16.43 2.12
N ASN A 139 -0.17 -16.05 2.83
CA ASN A 139 -0.70 -14.69 2.84
C ASN A 139 -0.76 -14.15 4.26
N GLU A 140 -0.01 -13.08 4.50
CA GLU A 140 0.00 -12.33 5.75
C GLU A 140 -0.85 -11.07 5.66
N MET A 141 -1.41 -10.77 4.48
CA MET A 141 -2.27 -9.61 4.24
C MET A 141 -3.74 -9.99 4.35
N PRO A 142 -4.62 -9.07 4.79
CA PRO A 142 -6.06 -9.30 4.87
C PRO A 142 -6.76 -9.12 3.50
N LEU A 143 -6.16 -9.69 2.45
CA LEU A 143 -6.58 -9.59 1.06
C LEU A 143 -6.80 -10.98 0.46
N ASP A 144 -8.01 -11.25 -0.02
CA ASP A 144 -8.34 -12.39 -0.85
C ASP A 144 -7.91 -12.11 -2.29
N ILE A 145 -7.22 -13.06 -2.92
CA ILE A 145 -6.73 -12.96 -4.30
C ILE A 145 -7.25 -14.14 -5.12
N GLY A 146 -8.13 -13.81 -6.06
CA GLY A 146 -8.47 -14.67 -7.18
C GLY A 146 -7.32 -14.69 -8.17
N LEU A 147 -6.86 -15.88 -8.54
CA LEU A 147 -5.73 -16.05 -9.46
C LEU A 147 -6.19 -16.89 -10.65
N GLN A 148 -5.99 -16.38 -11.86
CA GLN A 148 -6.20 -17.12 -13.09
C GLN A 148 -4.99 -16.97 -14.01
N LEU A 149 -4.53 -18.07 -14.58
CA LEU A 149 -3.41 -18.10 -15.51
C LEU A 149 -3.91 -18.57 -16.86
N TYR A 150 -3.51 -17.88 -17.92
CA TYR A 150 -3.76 -18.30 -19.30
C TYR A 150 -2.44 -18.56 -20.00
N PHE A 151 -2.35 -19.69 -20.66
CA PHE A 151 -1.22 -20.08 -21.47
C PHE A 151 -1.47 -19.62 -22.90
N TYR A 152 -0.51 -18.91 -23.48
CA TYR A 152 -0.57 -18.37 -24.84
C TYR A 152 0.53 -18.98 -25.69
N ASP A 153 0.23 -19.21 -26.97
CA ASP A 153 1.21 -19.65 -27.96
C ASP A 153 2.06 -18.47 -28.49
N GLU A 154 2.91 -18.74 -29.49
CA GLU A 154 3.75 -17.74 -30.14
C GLU A 154 2.95 -16.69 -30.93
N TYR A 155 1.75 -17.05 -31.40
CA TYR A 155 0.86 -16.18 -32.17
C TYR A 155 -0.06 -15.32 -31.30
N GLY A 156 -0.05 -15.56 -29.98
CA GLY A 156 -0.89 -14.83 -29.02
C GLY A 156 -2.30 -15.40 -28.89
N GLU A 157 -2.51 -16.66 -29.28
CA GLU A 157 -3.77 -17.37 -29.06
C GLU A 157 -3.73 -18.13 -27.72
N VAL A 158 -4.87 -18.19 -27.03
CA VAL A 158 -4.99 -18.92 -25.77
C VAL A 158 -4.98 -20.42 -26.06
N VAL A 159 -4.01 -21.11 -25.47
CA VAL A 159 -3.82 -22.57 -25.55
C VAL A 159 -4.67 -23.27 -24.49
N ASP A 160 -4.59 -22.82 -23.24
CA ASP A 160 -5.32 -23.37 -22.09
C ASP A 160 -5.32 -22.36 -20.92
N SER A 161 -6.05 -22.64 -19.85
CA SER A 161 -6.03 -21.90 -18.58
C SER A 161 -5.62 -22.82 -17.41
N LEU A 162 -5.01 -22.28 -16.35
CA LEU A 162 -4.67 -23.10 -15.18
C LEU A 162 -5.95 -23.60 -14.50
N PHE A 163 -6.90 -22.71 -14.22
CA PHE A 163 -8.19 -23.08 -13.61
C PHE A 163 -9.29 -23.11 -14.66
N SER A 164 -10.12 -24.15 -14.62
CA SER A 164 -11.33 -24.25 -15.45
C SER A 164 -12.52 -23.48 -14.86
N VAL A 165 -12.44 -23.11 -13.58
CA VAL A 165 -13.43 -22.31 -12.84
C VAL A 165 -12.66 -21.35 -11.94
N ASP A 166 -13.13 -20.11 -11.82
CA ASP A 166 -12.52 -19.13 -10.92
C ASP A 166 -12.44 -19.68 -9.50
N THR A 167 -11.20 -19.83 -9.03
CA THR A 167 -10.90 -20.40 -7.72
C THR A 167 -10.08 -19.37 -6.94
N PRO A 168 -10.51 -18.94 -5.74
CA PRO A 168 -9.68 -18.10 -4.90
C PRO A 168 -8.48 -18.94 -4.41
N ILE A 169 -7.26 -18.61 -4.83
CA ILE A 169 -6.07 -19.40 -4.52
C ILE A 169 -5.30 -18.82 -3.35
N ILE A 170 -5.38 -17.52 -3.14
CA ILE A 170 -4.75 -16.85 -2.00
C ILE A 170 -5.87 -16.34 -1.12
N ALA A 171 -6.12 -17.04 -0.01
CA ALA A 171 -7.13 -16.61 0.95
C ALA A 171 -6.57 -15.51 1.86
N ALA A 172 -7.41 -14.54 2.21
CA ALA A 172 -7.06 -13.46 3.12
C ALA A 172 -6.61 -13.96 4.50
N ALA A 173 -5.62 -13.30 5.09
CA ALA A 173 -5.31 -13.47 6.49
C ALA A 173 -6.51 -13.09 7.38
N PRO A 174 -6.83 -13.86 8.43
CA PRO A 174 -7.89 -13.50 9.36
C PRO A 174 -7.53 -12.22 10.11
N VAL A 175 -8.55 -11.43 10.43
CA VAL A 175 -8.40 -10.15 11.14
C VAL A 175 -9.16 -10.14 12.47
N ASP A 176 -8.68 -9.31 13.41
CA ASP A 176 -9.38 -8.99 14.65
C ASP A 176 -10.48 -7.91 14.43
N GLY A 177 -11.14 -7.51 15.51
CA GLY A 177 -12.18 -6.47 15.47
C GLY A 177 -11.67 -5.06 15.12
N GLU A 178 -10.37 -4.85 15.07
CA GLU A 178 -9.72 -3.59 14.71
C GLU A 178 -9.13 -3.62 13.28
N GLY A 179 -9.27 -4.75 12.57
CA GLY A 179 -8.78 -4.95 11.22
C GLY A 179 -7.30 -5.31 11.13
N ASN A 180 -6.65 -5.71 12.23
CA ASN A 180 -5.27 -6.20 12.23
C ASN A 180 -5.24 -7.70 11.93
N THR A 181 -4.26 -8.15 11.15
CA THR A 181 -4.08 -9.58 10.86
C THR A 181 -3.61 -10.36 12.08
N THR A 182 -4.24 -11.49 12.36
CA THR A 182 -3.95 -12.31 13.54
C THR A 182 -3.10 -13.55 13.25
N ASP A 183 -3.08 -14.00 11.99
CA ASP A 183 -2.35 -15.20 11.58
C ASP A 183 -2.04 -15.17 10.07
N ILE A 184 -1.21 -16.11 9.61
CA ILE A 184 -0.89 -16.32 8.20
C ILE A 184 -1.86 -17.36 7.63
N THR A 185 -2.40 -17.09 6.44
CA THR A 185 -3.20 -18.10 5.73
C THR A 185 -2.36 -18.80 4.68
N THR A 186 -2.22 -20.13 4.82
CA THR A 186 -1.58 -20.99 3.82
C THR A 186 -2.62 -21.80 3.06
N LYS A 187 -2.53 -21.79 1.74
CA LYS A 187 -3.35 -22.65 0.88
C LYS A 187 -2.46 -23.42 -0.09
N ILE A 188 -2.80 -24.70 -0.28
CA ILE A 188 -2.15 -25.58 -1.24
C ILE A 188 -3.21 -26.08 -2.20
N GLU A 189 -3.00 -25.85 -3.49
CA GLU A 189 -3.89 -26.29 -4.55
C GLU A 189 -3.14 -27.20 -5.52
N TYR A 190 -3.79 -28.28 -5.95
CA TYR A 190 -3.28 -29.21 -6.95
C TYR A 190 -4.16 -29.16 -8.19
N ILE A 191 -3.58 -28.81 -9.32
CA ILE A 191 -4.29 -28.73 -10.59
C ILE A 191 -3.76 -29.80 -11.53
N ASN A 192 -4.63 -30.74 -11.88
CA ASN A 192 -4.31 -31.82 -12.81
C ASN A 192 -4.56 -31.40 -14.26
N PHE A 193 -3.55 -31.62 -15.09
CA PHE A 193 -3.61 -31.55 -16.54
C PHE A 193 -3.50 -32.97 -17.09
N ASP A 194 -4.56 -33.44 -17.72
CA ASP A 194 -4.56 -34.69 -18.45
C ASP A 194 -3.66 -34.62 -19.69
N ALA A 195 -3.52 -35.73 -20.41
CA ALA A 195 -2.68 -35.80 -21.59
C ALA A 195 -3.08 -34.87 -22.72
N ALA A 196 -4.37 -34.65 -22.94
CA ALA A 196 -4.79 -33.73 -24.00
C ALA A 196 -4.38 -32.29 -23.65
N ARG A 197 -4.62 -31.87 -22.41
CA ARG A 197 -4.27 -30.53 -21.92
C ARG A 197 -2.76 -30.31 -21.87
N PHE A 198 -2.00 -31.31 -21.39
CA PHE A 198 -0.54 -31.18 -21.31
C PHE A 198 0.12 -31.18 -22.70
N GLU A 199 -0.37 -31.98 -23.65
CA GLU A 199 0.13 -31.90 -25.04
C GLU A 199 -0.14 -30.52 -25.66
N ALA A 200 -1.30 -29.91 -25.39
CA ALA A 200 -1.59 -28.56 -25.84
C ALA A 200 -0.57 -27.54 -25.28
N LEU A 201 -0.23 -27.64 -23.99
CA LEU A 201 0.73 -26.74 -23.33
C LEU A 201 2.13 -26.73 -23.96
N LYS A 202 2.54 -27.77 -24.72
CA LYS A 202 3.84 -27.77 -25.42
C LYS A 202 3.96 -26.67 -26.47
N THR A 203 2.83 -26.16 -26.96
CA THR A 203 2.77 -25.02 -27.88
C THR A 203 2.82 -23.67 -27.17
N ALA A 204 2.59 -23.63 -25.85
CA ALA A 204 2.62 -22.40 -25.08
C ALA A 204 4.03 -21.80 -25.04
N ARG A 205 4.09 -20.47 -25.18
CA ARG A 205 5.31 -19.65 -25.07
C ARG A 205 5.21 -18.59 -23.98
N LYS A 206 3.99 -18.26 -23.56
CA LYS A 206 3.74 -17.25 -22.53
C LYS A 206 2.67 -17.70 -21.55
N ILE A 207 2.78 -17.23 -20.32
CA ILE A 207 1.74 -17.28 -19.30
C ILE A 207 1.33 -15.85 -18.98
N VAL A 208 0.05 -15.54 -19.09
CA VAL A 208 -0.51 -14.29 -18.58
C VAL A 208 -1.24 -14.59 -17.28
N VAL A 209 -0.84 -13.90 -16.23
CA VAL A 209 -1.41 -14.01 -14.89
C VAL A 209 -2.41 -12.89 -14.69
N PHE A 210 -3.64 -13.23 -14.33
CA PHE A 210 -4.67 -12.30 -13.89
C PHE A 210 -4.89 -12.52 -12.39
N ALA A 211 -4.62 -11.49 -11.60
CA ALA A 211 -4.89 -11.48 -10.17
C ALA A 211 -5.98 -10.46 -9.88
N ALA A 212 -7.04 -10.86 -9.18
CA ALA A 212 -8.12 -10.00 -8.72
C ALA A 212 -8.16 -9.98 -7.20
N PHE A 213 -8.13 -8.79 -6.59
CA PHE A 213 -8.03 -8.62 -5.14
C PHE A 213 -9.34 -8.12 -4.53
N SER A 214 -9.70 -8.68 -3.38
CA SER A 214 -10.76 -8.20 -2.49
C SER A 214 -10.28 -8.25 -1.03
N THR A 215 -10.75 -7.37 -0.16
CA THR A 215 -10.42 -7.45 1.28
C THR A 215 -11.15 -8.63 1.95
N TYR A 216 -10.66 -9.08 3.12
CA TYR A 216 -11.22 -10.20 3.91
C TYR A 216 -12.76 -10.16 3.99
N ASP A 217 -13.40 -11.35 3.93
CA ASP A 217 -14.86 -11.54 4.00
C ASP A 217 -15.63 -10.76 2.92
N GLY A 218 -15.13 -10.79 1.67
CA GLY A 218 -15.74 -10.03 0.56
C GLY A 218 -15.69 -8.52 0.76
N GLY A 219 -14.76 -8.08 1.60
CA GLY A 219 -14.59 -6.72 2.06
C GLY A 219 -15.77 -6.23 2.85
N VAL A 220 -16.23 -6.97 3.88
CA VAL A 220 -17.22 -6.54 4.88
C VAL A 220 -16.61 -5.68 6.00
N PRO A 221 -15.50 -6.07 6.64
CA PRO A 221 -14.76 -5.19 7.55
C PRO A 221 -13.72 -4.34 6.79
N SER A 222 -13.41 -3.15 7.31
CA SER A 222 -12.21 -2.42 6.91
C SER A 222 -10.98 -3.09 7.51
N VAL A 223 -9.93 -3.23 6.73
CA VAL A 223 -8.71 -3.97 7.11
C VAL A 223 -7.49 -3.08 7.00
N LYS A 224 -6.47 -3.36 7.82
CA LYS A 224 -5.18 -2.65 7.79
C LYS A 224 -4.15 -3.47 7.03
N VAL A 225 -3.44 -2.82 6.11
CA VAL A 225 -2.29 -3.40 5.41
C VAL A 225 -1.03 -2.72 5.91
N TYR A 226 -0.09 -3.51 6.42
CA TYR A 226 1.18 -3.04 6.95
C TYR A 226 2.32 -3.37 5.98
N ALA A 227 3.37 -2.55 5.99
CA ALA A 227 4.49 -2.66 5.05
C ALA A 227 5.35 -3.92 5.25
N ASP A 228 5.26 -4.56 6.42
CA ASP A 228 5.99 -5.79 6.77
C ASP A 228 5.27 -7.07 6.36
N GLN A 229 3.96 -7.01 6.11
CA GLN A 229 3.15 -8.14 5.64
C GLN A 229 3.53 -8.55 4.20
N LYS A 230 3.52 -9.85 3.94
CA LYS A 230 3.91 -10.41 2.63
C LYS A 230 2.89 -11.39 2.07
N ILE A 231 2.90 -11.50 0.75
CA ILE A 231 2.22 -12.54 0.00
C ILE A 231 3.27 -13.33 -0.75
N ASN A 232 3.37 -14.62 -0.46
CA ASN A 232 4.27 -15.54 -1.14
C ASN A 232 3.44 -16.51 -1.99
N LEU A 233 3.69 -16.54 -3.29
CA LEU A 233 3.13 -17.53 -4.20
C LEU A 233 4.26 -18.38 -4.77
N LYS A 234 4.17 -19.70 -4.58
CA LYS A 234 5.12 -20.69 -5.11
C LYS A 234 4.36 -21.64 -6.02
N MET A 235 4.85 -21.83 -7.23
CA MET A 235 4.29 -22.78 -8.18
C MET A 235 5.36 -23.79 -8.59
N GLY A 236 5.00 -25.06 -8.61
CA GLY A 236 5.81 -26.14 -9.15
C GLY A 236 4.98 -27.03 -10.07
N VAL A 237 5.65 -27.80 -10.93
CA VAL A 237 5.02 -28.77 -11.81
C VAL A 237 5.62 -30.15 -11.57
N ILE A 238 4.76 -31.17 -11.48
CA ILE A 238 5.14 -32.58 -11.42
C ILE A 238 4.71 -33.22 -12.74
N LEU A 239 5.68 -33.76 -13.47
CA LEU A 239 5.41 -34.46 -14.73
C LEU A 239 5.31 -35.97 -14.48
N LYS A 240 4.22 -36.59 -14.96
CA LYS A 240 4.01 -38.03 -14.89
C LYS A 240 4.30 -38.63 -16.28
N GLN A 241 5.16 -39.65 -16.32
CA GLN A 241 5.43 -40.43 -17.52
C GLN A 241 4.43 -41.58 -17.64
N ALA A 242 4.06 -41.94 -18.87
CA ALA A 242 3.31 -43.16 -19.10
C ALA A 242 4.13 -44.39 -18.68
N GLN A 243 3.47 -45.32 -17.97
CA GLN A 243 3.98 -46.68 -17.77
C GLN A 243 3.87 -47.52 -19.04
#